data_AF-A0AAU1VCR7-F1
#
_entry.id   AF-A0AAU1VCR7-F1
#
_cell.length_a   1.000
_cell.length_b   1.000
_cell.length_c   1.000
_cell.angle_alpha   90.00
_cell.angle_beta   90.00
_cell.angle_gamma   90.00
#
_symmetry.space_group_name_H-M   'P 1'
#
loop_
_entity.id
_entity.type
_entity.pdbx_description
1 polymer ?
#
loop_
_entity_poly.entity_id
_entity_poly.type
_entity_poly.pdbx_seq_one_letter_code
_entity_poly.pdbx_strand_id
1 'polypeptide(L)'
;MDDLERFEEMLLDQLAEAGLPTDGVLVELLEREQALASLGGALRRLPMEDRGRSVYVSKMITAAAAGLFDAALNCLWNETVGELRRRVAGYDLAYFFDIAVPSHDRRKHLSTEDDLVKVDDIDLLRATREIGLLSATGQAQIDHIRYMRN
;
A
#
# COMPACT_ATOMS: atom_id res chain seq x y z
N MET A 1 9.83 30.60 -1.48
CA MET A 1 8.78 29.77 -0.91
C MET A 1 8.47 28.71 -1.93
N ASP A 2 8.76 27.47 -1.59
CA ASP A 2 8.45 26.31 -2.43
C ASP A 2 6.91 26.17 -2.58
N ASP A 3 6.42 25.58 -3.67
CA ASP A 3 4.98 25.40 -3.89
C ASP A 3 4.35 24.52 -2.80
N LEU A 4 5.14 23.58 -2.26
CA LEU A 4 4.74 22.69 -1.18
C LEU A 4 4.64 23.41 0.17
N GLU A 5 5.60 24.28 0.47
CA GLU A 5 5.62 25.17 1.65
C GLU A 5 4.37 26.07 1.65
N ARG A 6 4.07 26.70 0.50
CA ARG A 6 2.88 27.55 0.36
C ARG A 6 1.57 26.77 0.54
N PHE A 7 1.51 25.54 0.01
CA PHE A 7 0.33 24.69 0.18
C PHE A 7 0.11 24.32 1.65
N GLU A 8 1.18 24.01 2.36
CA GLU A 8 1.14 23.71 3.79
C GLU A 8 0.66 24.90 4.61
N GLU A 9 1.27 26.08 4.45
CA GLU A 9 0.86 27.30 5.17
C GLU A 9 -0.65 27.56 4.98
N MET A 10 -1.11 27.53 3.72
CA MET A 10 -2.52 27.71 3.39
C MET A 10 -3.44 26.70 4.11
N LEU A 11 -3.02 25.43 4.20
CA LEU A 11 -3.81 24.38 4.82
C LEU A 11 -3.84 24.52 6.36
N LEU A 12 -2.69 24.79 6.97
CA LEU A 12 -2.57 24.98 8.41
C LEU A 12 -3.32 26.22 8.89
N ASP A 13 -3.29 27.32 8.12
CA ASP A 13 -4.07 28.52 8.40
C ASP A 13 -5.58 28.22 8.39
N GLN A 14 -6.07 27.47 7.40
CA GLN A 14 -7.49 27.06 7.36
C GLN A 14 -7.90 26.18 8.54
N LEU A 15 -7.02 25.27 8.97
CA LEU A 15 -7.26 24.43 10.16
C LEU A 15 -7.31 25.29 11.43
N ALA A 16 -6.36 26.23 11.57
CA ALA A 16 -6.31 27.15 12.71
C ALA A 16 -7.55 28.05 12.77
N GLU A 17 -7.99 28.61 11.64
CA GLU A 17 -9.22 29.40 11.52
C GLU A 17 -10.46 28.60 11.93
N ALA A 18 -10.48 27.29 11.63
CA ALA A 18 -11.56 26.38 12.05
C ALA A 18 -11.44 25.92 13.51
N GLY A 19 -10.39 26.32 14.25
CA GLY A 19 -10.13 25.88 15.62
C GLY A 19 -9.67 24.42 15.72
N LEU A 20 -9.11 23.86 14.65
CA LEU A 20 -8.58 22.50 14.59
C LEU A 20 -7.09 22.47 14.95
N PRO A 21 -6.57 21.30 15.38
CA PRO A 21 -5.14 21.14 15.64
C PRO A 21 -4.30 21.39 14.38
N THR A 22 -3.12 21.97 14.57
CA THR A 22 -2.11 22.20 13.52
C THR A 22 -0.74 21.61 13.87
N ASP A 23 -0.44 21.47 15.16
CA ASP A 23 0.82 20.90 15.64
C ASP A 23 0.86 19.37 15.45
N GLY A 24 1.96 18.88 14.87
CA GLY A 24 2.18 17.46 14.61
C GLY A 24 1.16 16.79 13.68
N VAL A 25 0.34 17.56 12.96
CA VAL A 25 -0.67 17.03 12.04
C VAL A 25 -0.03 16.57 10.74
N LEU A 26 0.96 17.31 10.26
CA LEU A 26 1.67 17.02 9.03
C LEU A 26 3.15 16.79 9.34
N VAL A 27 3.76 15.83 8.67
CA VAL A 27 5.20 15.52 8.74
C VAL A 27 6.05 16.70 8.26
N GLU A 28 7.27 16.90 8.72
CA GLU A 28 8.09 18.07 8.32
C GLU A 28 8.33 18.16 6.80
N LEU A 29 8.35 19.38 6.26
CA LEU A 29 8.47 19.64 4.81
C LEU A 29 9.67 18.92 4.17
N LEU A 30 10.83 18.98 4.83
CA LEU A 30 12.06 18.33 4.36
C LEU A 30 11.91 16.81 4.21
N GLU A 31 11.18 16.14 5.12
CA GLU A 31 10.94 14.70 5.04
C GLU A 31 10.01 14.37 3.86
N ARG A 32 9.03 15.24 3.57
CA ARG A 32 8.15 15.10 2.41
C ARG A 32 8.93 15.24 1.10
N GLU A 33 9.80 16.24 0.99
CA GLU A 33 10.66 16.43 -0.18
C GLU A 33 11.54 15.20 -0.43
N GLN A 34 12.18 14.67 0.62
CA GLN A 34 13.01 13.47 0.55
C GLN A 34 12.21 12.25 0.09
N ALA A 35 11.02 12.04 0.66
CA ALA A 35 10.12 10.97 0.27
C ALA A 35 9.75 11.10 -1.22
N LEU A 36 9.32 12.27 -1.67
CA LEU A 36 8.92 12.53 -3.06
C LEU A 36 10.07 12.34 -4.06
N ALA A 37 11.28 12.78 -3.72
CA ALA A 37 12.45 12.63 -4.57
C ALA A 37 12.80 11.16 -4.85
N SER A 38 12.54 10.28 -3.88
CA SER A 38 12.81 8.83 -4.01
C SER A 38 11.84 8.11 -4.97
N LEU A 39 10.63 8.64 -5.15
CA LEU A 39 9.55 7.95 -5.86
C LEU A 39 9.75 7.88 -7.37
N GLY A 40 10.38 8.90 -7.97
CA GLY A 40 10.54 8.97 -9.42
C GLY A 40 11.27 7.77 -10.02
N GLY A 41 12.30 7.28 -9.32
CA GLY A 41 13.01 6.06 -9.71
C GLY A 41 12.16 4.80 -9.59
N ALA A 42 11.36 4.70 -8.52
CA ALA A 42 10.49 3.55 -8.29
C ALA A 42 9.36 3.44 -9.32
N LEU A 43 8.67 4.56 -9.60
CA LEU A 43 7.58 4.60 -10.58
C LEU A 43 8.05 4.25 -11.98
N ARG A 44 9.26 4.66 -12.37
CA ARG A 44 9.83 4.34 -13.69
C ARG A 44 9.98 2.84 -13.94
N ARG A 45 10.11 2.02 -12.89
CA ARG A 45 10.22 0.56 -12.99
C ARG A 45 8.87 -0.14 -13.19
N LEU A 46 7.76 0.54 -12.93
CA LEU A 46 6.43 -0.02 -13.14
C LEU A 46 6.06 0.04 -14.64
N PRO A 47 5.57 -1.06 -15.24
CA PRO A 47 4.98 -1.04 -16.57
C PRO A 47 3.87 0.01 -16.68
N MET A 48 3.70 0.62 -17.86
CA MET A 48 2.70 1.68 -18.06
C MET A 48 1.26 1.19 -17.83
N GLU A 49 0.98 -0.05 -18.22
CA GLU A 49 -0.31 -0.70 -18.00
C GLU A 49 -0.64 -0.84 -16.51
N ASP A 50 0.39 -1.10 -15.68
CA ASP A 50 0.24 -1.20 -14.23
C ASP A 50 -0.01 0.18 -13.61
N ARG A 51 0.69 1.22 -14.08
CA ARG A 51 0.51 2.59 -13.59
C ARG A 51 -0.91 3.10 -13.79
N GLY A 52 -1.53 2.78 -14.93
CA GLY A 52 -2.88 3.24 -15.26
C GLY A 52 -3.97 2.75 -14.30
N ARG A 53 -3.75 1.62 -13.61
CA ARG A 53 -4.70 1.03 -12.66
C ARG A 53 -4.34 1.23 -11.19
N SER A 54 -3.14 1.73 -10.89
CA SER A 54 -2.62 1.88 -9.52
C SER A 54 -3.12 3.13 -8.80
N VAL A 55 -4.43 3.19 -8.54
CA VAL A 55 -5.09 4.32 -7.86
C VAL A 55 -4.52 4.54 -6.44
N TYR A 56 -4.15 3.48 -5.72
CA TYR A 56 -3.60 3.64 -4.38
C TYR A 56 -2.15 4.13 -4.42
N VAL A 57 -1.39 3.89 -5.50
CA VAL A 57 -0.11 4.60 -5.71
C VAL A 57 -0.35 6.09 -5.84
N SER A 58 -1.34 6.53 -6.63
CA SER A 58 -1.67 7.95 -6.75
C SER A 58 -2.03 8.55 -5.38
N LYS A 59 -2.90 7.90 -4.61
CA LYS A 59 -3.28 8.34 -3.25
C LYS A 59 -2.09 8.37 -2.29
N MET A 60 -1.20 7.39 -2.37
CA MET A 60 0.00 7.32 -1.55
C MET A 60 0.90 8.53 -1.80
N ILE A 61 1.13 8.88 -3.07
CA ILE A 61 1.96 10.04 -3.44
C ILE A 61 1.31 11.33 -2.96
N THR A 62 0.00 11.49 -3.14
CA THR A 62 -0.74 12.66 -2.66
C THR A 62 -0.69 12.79 -1.15
N ALA A 63 -0.87 11.69 -0.40
CA ALA A 63 -0.79 11.68 1.05
C ALA A 63 0.62 12.02 1.54
N ALA A 64 1.67 11.48 0.90
CA ALA A 64 3.05 11.80 1.22
C ALA A 64 3.37 13.29 0.96
N ALA A 65 2.91 13.84 -0.16
CA ALA A 65 3.05 15.28 -0.45
C ALA A 65 2.32 16.15 0.58
N ALA A 66 1.12 15.74 0.99
CA ALA A 66 0.36 16.45 2.02
C ALA A 66 0.98 16.33 3.43
N GLY A 67 1.90 15.38 3.67
CA GLY A 67 2.48 15.15 4.99
C GLY A 67 1.76 14.11 5.85
N LEU A 68 0.83 13.34 5.28
CA LEU A 68 0.05 12.29 5.95
C LEU A 68 0.70 10.92 5.70
N PHE A 69 1.85 10.67 6.34
CA PHE A 69 2.66 9.47 6.06
C PHE A 69 1.98 8.17 6.49
N ASP A 70 1.15 8.18 7.53
CA ASP A 70 0.32 7.06 7.93
C ASP A 70 -0.68 6.67 6.81
N ALA A 71 -1.34 7.67 6.22
CA ALA A 71 -2.26 7.47 5.11
C ALA A 71 -1.51 7.00 3.85
N ALA A 72 -0.31 7.51 3.61
CA ALA A 72 0.55 7.07 2.52
C ALA A 72 0.94 5.59 2.66
N LEU A 73 1.37 5.17 3.85
CA LEU A 73 1.70 3.76 4.14
C LEU A 73 0.49 2.83 4.00
N ASN A 74 -0.69 3.27 4.44
CA ASN A 74 -1.92 2.53 4.26
C ASN A 74 -2.29 2.36 2.78
N CYS A 75 -2.11 3.40 1.97
CA CYS A 75 -2.32 3.30 0.52
C CYS A 75 -1.30 2.36 -0.14
N LEU A 76 -0.02 2.45 0.25
CA LEU A 76 1.02 1.55 -0.26
C LEU A 76 0.71 0.08 0.05
N TRP A 77 0.25 -0.19 1.28
CA TRP A 77 -0.20 -1.52 1.67
C TRP A 77 -1.36 -2.01 0.80
N ASN A 78 -2.39 -1.20 0.64
CA ASN A 78 -3.58 -1.56 -0.13
C ASN A 78 -3.24 -1.86 -1.59
N GLU A 79 -2.37 -1.07 -2.22
CA GLU A 79 -1.89 -1.36 -3.57
C GLU A 79 -1.16 -2.71 -3.60
N THR A 80 -0.25 -2.94 -2.66
CA THR A 80 0.60 -4.13 -2.64
C THR A 80 -0.23 -5.40 -2.46
N VAL A 81 -1.16 -5.41 -1.50
CA VAL A 81 -2.09 -6.52 -1.28
C VAL A 81 -2.99 -6.73 -2.49
N GLY A 82 -3.49 -5.65 -3.10
CA GLY A 82 -4.28 -5.72 -4.34
C GLY A 82 -3.51 -6.36 -5.50
N GLU A 83 -2.26 -5.95 -5.72
CA GLU A 83 -1.39 -6.55 -6.74
C GLU A 83 -1.06 -8.02 -6.45
N LEU A 84 -0.86 -8.41 -5.19
CA LEU A 84 -0.67 -9.82 -4.83
C LEU A 84 -1.90 -10.65 -5.16
N ARG A 85 -3.11 -10.18 -4.84
CA ARG A 85 -4.36 -10.87 -5.21
C ARG A 85 -4.50 -10.98 -6.73
N ARG A 86 -4.22 -9.91 -7.48
CA ARG A 86 -4.23 -9.94 -8.96
C ARG A 86 -3.26 -10.98 -9.54
N ARG A 87 -2.05 -11.07 -8.99
CA ARG A 87 -1.06 -12.07 -9.42
C ARG A 87 -1.48 -13.49 -9.10
N VAL A 88 -2.10 -13.69 -7.94
CA VAL A 88 -2.67 -15.00 -7.54
C VAL A 88 -3.82 -15.41 -8.46
N ALA A 89 -4.66 -14.47 -8.89
CA ALA A 89 -5.75 -14.73 -9.85
C ALA A 89 -5.25 -15.25 -11.21
N GLY A 90 -4.07 -14.80 -11.64
CA GLY A 90 -3.40 -15.31 -12.85
C GLY A 90 -2.59 -16.60 -12.64
N TYR A 91 -2.62 -17.18 -11.44
CA TYR A 91 -1.91 -18.41 -11.07
C TYR A 91 -2.90 -19.59 -10.90
N ASP A 92 -2.44 -20.71 -10.35
CA ASP A 92 -3.33 -21.79 -9.90
C ASP A 92 -4.05 -21.40 -8.59
N LEU A 93 -5.29 -20.93 -8.72
CA LEU A 93 -6.14 -20.54 -7.60
C LEU A 93 -6.44 -21.69 -6.64
N ALA A 94 -6.68 -22.90 -7.16
CA ALA A 94 -7.02 -24.03 -6.32
C ALA A 94 -5.85 -24.41 -5.42
N TYR A 95 -4.66 -24.48 -6.01
CA TYR A 95 -3.43 -24.72 -5.28
C TYR A 95 -3.13 -23.58 -4.29
N PHE A 96 -3.28 -22.31 -4.70
CA PHE A 96 -3.11 -21.18 -3.79
C PHE A 96 -4.02 -21.30 -2.57
N PHE A 97 -5.31 -21.60 -2.74
CA PHE A 97 -6.22 -21.74 -1.61
C PHE A 97 -5.85 -22.92 -0.70
N ASP A 98 -5.36 -24.03 -1.25
CA ASP A 98 -4.89 -25.18 -0.45
C ASP A 98 -3.76 -24.78 0.50
N ILE A 99 -2.86 -23.91 0.04
CA ILE A 99 -1.74 -23.38 0.86
C ILE A 99 -2.22 -22.27 1.80
N ALA A 100 -3.05 -21.35 1.31
CA ALA A 100 -3.47 -20.17 2.06
C ALA A 100 -4.46 -20.50 3.18
N VAL A 101 -5.25 -21.57 3.05
CA VAL A 101 -6.35 -21.88 3.96
C VAL A 101 -6.20 -23.29 4.54
N PRO A 102 -5.52 -23.43 5.70
CA PRO A 102 -5.28 -24.73 6.32
C PRO A 102 -6.57 -25.45 6.78
N SER A 103 -7.63 -24.68 7.05
CA SER A 103 -8.92 -25.25 7.45
C SER A 103 -9.65 -25.83 6.25
N HIS A 104 -9.75 -27.15 6.20
CA HIS A 104 -10.48 -27.88 5.15
C HIS A 104 -11.93 -27.39 4.99
N ASP A 105 -12.60 -27.10 6.10
CA ASP A 105 -13.98 -26.58 6.10
C ASP A 105 -14.10 -25.16 5.53
N ARG A 106 -13.11 -24.29 5.74
CA ARG A 106 -13.10 -22.96 5.13
C ARG A 106 -12.73 -23.06 3.64
N ARG A 107 -11.73 -23.89 3.33
CA ARG A 107 -11.16 -24.10 1.99
C ARG A 107 -12.20 -24.55 0.97
N LYS A 108 -13.12 -25.45 1.33
CA LYS A 108 -14.16 -25.98 0.41
C LYS A 108 -15.12 -24.91 -0.15
N HIS A 109 -15.14 -23.72 0.45
CA HIS A 109 -15.99 -22.61 0.05
C HIS A 109 -15.26 -21.53 -0.77
N LEU A 110 -14.01 -21.79 -1.20
CA LEU A 110 -13.16 -20.86 -1.95
C LEU A 110 -12.74 -21.49 -3.26
N SER A 111 -13.01 -20.84 -4.39
CA SER A 111 -12.72 -21.40 -5.71
C SER A 111 -12.50 -20.37 -6.82
N THR A 112 -12.94 -19.14 -6.61
CA THR A 112 -12.94 -18.08 -7.62
C THR A 112 -12.03 -16.92 -7.23
N GLU A 113 -11.73 -16.03 -8.18
CA GLU A 113 -10.99 -14.79 -7.91
C GLU A 113 -11.70 -13.93 -6.86
N ASP A 114 -13.03 -13.87 -6.89
CA ASP A 114 -13.83 -13.13 -5.91
C ASP A 114 -13.66 -13.65 -4.48
N ASP A 115 -13.24 -14.91 -4.32
CA ASP A 115 -12.97 -15.51 -3.01
C ASP A 115 -11.63 -15.06 -2.40
N LEU A 116 -10.72 -14.45 -3.17
CA LEU A 116 -9.42 -13.98 -2.67
C LEU A 116 -9.54 -12.90 -1.59
N VAL A 117 -10.64 -12.15 -1.58
CA VAL A 117 -10.92 -11.15 -0.52
C VAL A 117 -11.19 -11.81 0.84
N LYS A 118 -11.56 -13.10 0.85
CA LYS A 118 -11.83 -13.87 2.08
C LYS A 118 -10.55 -14.43 2.71
N VAL A 119 -9.40 -14.29 2.04
CA VAL A 119 -8.09 -14.62 2.58
C VAL A 119 -7.52 -13.37 3.23
N ASP A 120 -7.22 -13.45 4.52
CA ASP A 120 -6.60 -12.35 5.24
C ASP A 120 -5.19 -12.06 4.72
N ASP A 121 -4.71 -10.84 4.93
CA ASP A 121 -3.46 -10.40 4.33
C ASP A 121 -2.24 -11.19 4.86
N ILE A 122 -2.30 -11.77 6.06
CA ILE A 122 -1.20 -12.57 6.62
C ILE A 122 -1.11 -13.90 5.89
N ASP A 123 -2.25 -14.61 5.79
CA ASP A 123 -2.36 -15.86 5.04
C ASP A 123 -1.98 -15.64 3.56
N LEU A 124 -2.40 -14.53 2.95
CA LEU A 124 -2.03 -14.14 1.59
C LEU A 124 -0.51 -13.98 1.43
N LEU A 125 0.14 -13.22 2.31
CA LEU A 125 1.60 -12.99 2.23
C LEU A 125 2.40 -14.28 2.44
N ARG A 126 2.00 -15.11 3.40
CA ARG A 126 2.61 -16.42 3.61
C ARG A 126 2.48 -17.29 2.36
N ALA A 127 1.26 -17.44 1.86
CA ALA A 127 0.97 -18.33 0.75
C ALA A 127 1.63 -17.85 -0.54
N THR A 128 1.59 -16.55 -0.85
CA THR A 128 2.27 -15.98 -2.02
C THR A 128 3.78 -16.20 -2.00
N ARG A 129 4.41 -16.19 -0.83
CA ARG A 129 5.82 -16.61 -0.70
C ARG A 129 5.99 -18.09 -0.99
N GLU A 130 5.16 -18.92 -0.37
CA GLU A 130 5.26 -20.39 -0.47
C GLU A 130 5.08 -20.90 -1.91
N ILE A 131 4.16 -20.30 -2.67
CA ILE A 131 3.96 -20.63 -4.10
C ILE A 131 4.96 -19.93 -5.03
N GLY A 132 5.92 -19.15 -4.48
CA GLY A 132 7.00 -18.52 -5.25
C GLY A 132 6.64 -17.20 -5.95
N LEU A 133 5.47 -16.61 -5.70
CA LEU A 133 5.09 -15.29 -6.24
C LEU A 133 5.74 -14.12 -5.49
N LEU A 134 6.16 -14.34 -4.24
CA LEU A 134 6.80 -13.34 -3.39
C LEU A 134 8.16 -13.87 -2.88
N SER A 135 9.22 -13.07 -3.06
CA SER A 135 10.55 -13.42 -2.54
C SER A 135 10.64 -13.16 -1.03
N ALA A 136 11.59 -13.82 -0.35
CA ALA A 136 11.84 -13.58 1.08
C ALA A 136 12.18 -12.10 1.38
N THR A 137 13.01 -11.47 0.53
CA THR A 137 13.32 -10.04 0.63
C THR A 137 12.09 -9.17 0.42
N GLY A 138 11.26 -9.50 -0.58
CA GLY A 138 10.01 -8.77 -0.84
C GLY A 138 9.06 -8.87 0.34
N GLN A 139 8.93 -10.05 0.94
CA GLN A 139 8.11 -10.21 2.14
C GLN A 139 8.63 -9.39 3.31
N ALA A 140 9.94 -9.39 3.57
CA ALA A 140 10.51 -8.59 4.66
C ALA A 140 10.24 -7.08 4.49
N GLN A 141 10.28 -6.58 3.26
CA GLN A 141 9.92 -5.19 2.96
C GLN A 141 8.44 -4.90 3.22
N ILE A 142 7.55 -5.81 2.83
CA ILE A 142 6.11 -5.68 3.05
C ILE A 142 5.78 -5.77 4.54
N ASP A 143 6.41 -6.67 5.28
CA ASP A 143 6.25 -6.78 6.74
C ASP A 143 6.71 -5.50 7.45
N HIS A 144 7.75 -4.83 6.94
CA HIS A 144 8.16 -3.53 7.47
C HIS A 144 7.09 -2.44 7.24
N ILE A 145 6.48 -2.38 6.05
CA ILE A 145 5.36 -1.47 5.76
C ILE A 145 4.17 -1.79 6.69
N ARG A 146 3.88 -3.08 6.89
CA ARG A 146 2.83 -3.53 7.80
C ARG A 146 3.08 -3.04 9.22
N TYR A 147 4.31 -3.14 9.69
CA TYR A 147 4.69 -2.70 11.03
C TYR A 147 4.54 -1.18 11.17
N MET A 148 5.03 -0.39 10.21
CA MET A 148 5.01 1.07 10.31
C MET A 148 3.62 1.70 10.26
N ARG A 149 2.61 1.03 9.69
CA ARG A 149 1.25 1.60 9.62
C ARG A 149 0.39 1.35 10.87
N ASN A 150 0.78 0.42 11.76
CA ASN A 150 0.02 0.08 12.97
C ASN A 150 0.73 0.64 14.19
#